data_AF-A0A7W3JAA1-F1
#
_entry.id   AF-A0A7W3JAA1-F1
#
_cell.length_a   1.000
_cell.length_b   1.000
_cell.length_c   1.000
_cell.angle_alpha   90.00
_cell.angle_beta   90.00
_cell.angle_gamma   90.00
#
_symmetry.space_group_name_H-M   'P 1'
#
loop_
_entity.id
_entity.type
_entity.pdbx_description
1 polymer ?
#
loop_
_entity_poly.entity_id
_entity_poly.type
_entity_poly.pdbx_seq_one_letter_code
_entity_poly.pdbx_strand_id
1 'polypeptide(L)'
;MTETEHVSASAAAPDTAPDTAPGTDRDTSGDIAARARAVAATAFMVPMLPCADVDEMADFWTSLGLTVTYRQRRPNPYVALELGGIVLHYYEMPEWDPEQSHSTCAVAVPDTEPVHDLFAAGLRERFGRLPVTGFPRITRPRRRANNAGLSGFSLIDPAGNWVRVTHVVPSGTSGDADGDPDAAAGPAPAGTDVAPWSATPGGGPVARALDTAVVLADSQGDPAQARKILAGALRRAAGTAAGTADPTATGVPVAELAPALAYLVELCVRTGDPEAARSAHERLADLAAADLAPADRNVADVALTESRAVLPVP
;
A
#
# COMPACT_ATOMS: atom_id res chain seq x y z
N MET A 1 -13.39 44.62 -25.26
CA MET A 1 -14.79 45.08 -25.22
C MET A 1 -15.20 45.40 -26.64
N THR A 2 -15.85 44.45 -27.29
CA THR A 2 -16.55 44.64 -28.57
C THR A 2 -17.70 43.64 -28.57
N GLU A 3 -18.82 44.09 -28.00
CA GLU A 3 -20.16 43.58 -28.25
C GLU A 3 -20.53 43.81 -29.72
N THR A 4 -21.36 42.93 -30.27
CA THR A 4 -22.18 43.28 -31.42
C THR A 4 -23.56 42.65 -31.24
N GLU A 5 -24.55 43.55 -31.21
CA GLU A 5 -25.97 43.34 -30.95
C GLU A 5 -26.74 42.68 -32.10
N HIS A 6 -27.92 42.20 -31.70
CA HIS A 6 -29.06 41.72 -32.46
C HIS A 6 -29.60 42.66 -33.56
N VAL A 7 -30.25 42.04 -34.57
CA VAL A 7 -31.35 42.64 -35.34
C VAL A 7 -32.53 41.64 -35.41
N SER A 8 -33.73 42.18 -35.25
CA SER A 8 -35.05 41.53 -35.14
C SER A 8 -35.99 41.99 -36.27
N ALA A 9 -36.92 41.12 -36.71
CA ALA A 9 -38.32 41.36 -37.18
C ALA A 9 -38.80 40.17 -38.06
N SER A 10 -39.79 39.35 -37.69
CA SER A 10 -41.28 39.52 -37.74
C SER A 10 -41.85 39.57 -39.18
N ALA A 11 -42.92 38.90 -39.63
CA ALA A 11 -43.87 37.87 -39.15
C ALA A 11 -44.73 37.40 -40.35
N ALA A 12 -45.31 36.19 -40.31
CA ALA A 12 -46.68 35.87 -40.80
C ALA A 12 -47.00 34.35 -40.68
N ALA A 13 -48.12 34.04 -40.04
CA ALA A 13 -48.91 32.79 -40.12
C ALA A 13 -50.35 33.21 -40.54
N PRO A 14 -51.26 32.36 -41.07
CA PRO A 14 -51.69 31.04 -40.53
C PRO A 14 -51.79 29.96 -41.65
N ASP A 15 -52.08 28.66 -41.43
CA ASP A 15 -53.31 28.11 -40.85
C ASP A 15 -53.25 26.56 -40.74
N THR A 16 -54.04 26.02 -39.79
CA THR A 16 -54.63 24.68 -39.61
C THR A 16 -53.78 23.37 -39.57
N ALA A 17 -53.73 22.79 -38.35
CA ALA A 17 -53.39 21.40 -38.00
C ALA A 17 -54.64 20.47 -38.17
N PRO A 18 -54.62 19.14 -37.91
CA PRO A 18 -53.56 18.32 -37.31
C PRO A 18 -53.32 16.95 -37.98
N ASP A 19 -52.10 16.42 -37.89
CA ASP A 19 -51.96 14.96 -37.86
C ASP A 19 -50.83 14.52 -36.93
N THR A 20 -51.21 13.54 -36.15
CA THR A 20 -50.58 12.86 -35.03
C THR A 20 -49.17 12.34 -35.33
N ALA A 21 -48.17 12.88 -34.63
CA ALA A 21 -46.93 12.16 -34.34
C ALA A 21 -46.97 11.76 -32.86
N PRO A 22 -46.78 10.47 -32.51
CA PRO A 22 -46.73 10.07 -31.12
C PRO A 22 -45.54 10.76 -30.48
N GLY A 23 -45.80 11.48 -29.39
CA GLY A 23 -44.74 11.98 -28.53
C GLY A 23 -43.85 10.81 -28.18
N THR A 24 -42.63 10.80 -28.70
CA THR A 24 -41.54 10.12 -28.03
C THR A 24 -41.32 10.91 -26.75
N ASP A 25 -42.13 10.62 -25.75
CA ASP A 25 -41.76 10.85 -24.37
C ASP A 25 -40.58 9.89 -24.15
N ARG A 26 -39.40 10.33 -24.64
CA ARG A 26 -38.14 9.70 -24.31
C ARG A 26 -38.11 9.83 -22.81
N ASP A 27 -38.27 8.70 -22.14
CA ASP A 27 -37.84 8.50 -20.77
C ASP A 27 -36.33 8.78 -20.71
N THR A 28 -36.02 10.07 -20.78
CA THR A 28 -34.69 10.63 -21.04
C THR A 28 -33.82 10.45 -19.81
N SER A 29 -34.44 10.38 -18.64
CA SER A 29 -33.74 10.13 -17.37
C SER A 29 -33.29 8.67 -17.27
N GLY A 30 -34.16 7.70 -17.60
CA GLY A 30 -33.82 6.28 -17.66
C GLY A 30 -32.72 5.98 -18.68
N ASP A 31 -32.80 6.60 -19.85
CA ASP A 31 -31.82 6.49 -20.94
C ASP A 31 -30.45 7.12 -20.59
N ILE A 32 -30.43 8.32 -19.99
CA ILE A 32 -29.18 8.98 -19.58
C ILE A 32 -28.43 8.17 -18.52
N ALA A 33 -29.12 7.69 -17.49
CA ALA A 33 -28.50 6.93 -16.41
C ALA A 33 -27.96 5.57 -16.90
N ALA A 34 -28.69 4.89 -17.78
CA ALA A 34 -28.24 3.64 -18.38
C ALA A 34 -26.98 3.84 -19.24
N ARG A 35 -26.97 4.87 -20.09
CA ARG A 35 -25.82 5.22 -20.93
C ARG A 35 -24.60 5.63 -20.11
N ALA A 36 -24.80 6.41 -19.04
CA ALA A 36 -23.73 6.80 -18.14
C ALA A 36 -23.13 5.57 -17.44
N ARG A 37 -23.96 4.62 -16.95
CA ARG A 37 -23.49 3.37 -16.37
C ARG A 37 -22.69 2.52 -17.36
N ALA A 38 -23.17 2.41 -18.60
CA ALA A 38 -22.47 1.64 -19.64
C ALA A 38 -21.07 2.20 -19.93
N VAL A 39 -20.92 3.52 -20.03
CA VAL A 39 -19.61 4.16 -20.22
C VAL A 39 -18.73 4.04 -18.97
N ALA A 40 -19.32 4.25 -17.79
CA ALA A 40 -18.61 4.17 -16.52
C ALA A 40 -18.11 2.76 -16.19
N ALA A 41 -18.74 1.71 -16.73
CA ALA A 41 -18.31 0.32 -16.56
C ALA A 41 -16.89 0.06 -17.10
N THR A 42 -16.43 0.86 -18.06
CA THR A 42 -15.07 0.77 -18.63
C THR A 42 -14.15 1.91 -18.18
N ALA A 43 -14.61 2.78 -17.28
CA ALA A 43 -13.82 3.91 -16.81
C ALA A 43 -12.66 3.44 -15.93
N PHE A 44 -11.54 4.14 -16.02
CA PHE A 44 -10.42 4.02 -15.09
C PHE A 44 -10.18 5.37 -14.42
N MET A 45 -9.64 5.32 -13.20
CA MET A 45 -9.32 6.49 -12.40
C MET A 45 -7.81 6.60 -12.26
N VAL A 46 -7.28 7.81 -12.34
CA VAL A 46 -5.85 8.06 -12.15
C VAL A 46 -5.64 8.99 -10.95
N PRO A 47 -4.85 8.58 -9.94
CA PRO A 47 -4.47 9.49 -8.87
C PRO A 47 -3.53 10.58 -9.41
N MET A 48 -3.84 11.83 -9.07
CA MET A 48 -2.98 12.98 -9.31
C MET A 48 -2.50 13.49 -7.95
N LEU A 49 -1.22 13.31 -7.66
CA LEU A 49 -0.61 13.57 -6.36
C LEU A 49 0.21 14.88 -6.39
N PRO A 50 0.18 15.68 -5.31
CA PRO A 50 0.99 16.89 -5.21
C PRO A 50 2.46 16.56 -4.92
N CYS A 51 3.35 17.44 -5.37
CA CYS A 51 4.78 17.41 -5.05
C CYS A 51 5.40 18.81 -5.15
N ALA A 52 6.62 18.97 -4.63
CA ALA A 52 7.38 20.21 -4.81
C ALA A 52 8.09 20.27 -6.17
N ASP A 53 8.52 19.11 -6.70
CA ASP A 53 9.28 18.98 -7.94
C ASP A 53 8.86 17.70 -8.69
N VAL A 54 8.34 17.82 -9.91
CA VAL A 54 7.91 16.65 -10.71
C VAL A 54 9.10 15.84 -11.27
N ASP A 55 10.28 16.45 -11.39
CA ASP A 55 11.48 15.74 -11.84
C ASP A 55 12.03 14.85 -10.73
N GLU A 56 11.96 15.29 -9.46
CA GLU A 56 12.27 14.43 -8.32
C GLU A 56 11.36 13.20 -8.26
N MET A 57 10.05 13.40 -8.53
CA MET A 57 9.09 12.29 -8.60
C MET A 57 9.39 11.36 -9.78
N ALA A 58 9.74 11.90 -10.94
CA ALA A 58 10.11 11.11 -12.11
C ALA A 58 11.33 10.23 -11.82
N ASP A 59 12.40 10.80 -11.26
CA ASP A 59 13.62 10.09 -10.89
C ASP A 59 13.36 9.03 -9.83
N PHE A 60 12.53 9.33 -8.84
CA PHE A 60 12.11 8.38 -7.80
C PHE A 60 11.37 7.18 -8.36
N TRP A 61 10.26 7.40 -9.04
CA TRP A 61 9.46 6.29 -9.53
C TRP A 61 10.17 5.48 -10.62
N THR A 62 11.02 6.12 -11.42
CA THR A 62 11.86 5.41 -12.40
C THR A 62 12.88 4.48 -11.72
N SER A 63 13.49 4.91 -10.60
CA SER A 63 14.36 4.01 -9.82
C SER A 63 13.63 2.82 -9.20
N LEU A 64 12.29 2.88 -9.13
CA LEU A 64 11.42 1.80 -8.64
C LEU A 64 10.76 1.01 -9.78
N GLY A 65 11.17 1.24 -11.03
CA GLY A 65 10.75 0.47 -12.20
C GLY A 65 9.53 1.02 -12.94
N LEU A 66 9.00 2.19 -12.58
CA LEU A 66 7.98 2.87 -13.37
C LEU A 66 8.62 3.58 -14.57
N THR A 67 7.85 3.77 -15.65
CA THR A 67 8.29 4.50 -16.84
C THR A 67 7.54 5.82 -16.94
N VAL A 68 8.25 6.91 -17.27
CA VAL A 68 7.62 8.20 -17.58
C VAL A 68 6.92 8.11 -18.93
N THR A 69 5.61 8.33 -18.95
CA THR A 69 4.78 8.30 -20.17
C THR A 69 4.43 9.69 -20.68
N TYR A 70 4.39 10.67 -19.79
CA TYR A 70 4.16 12.05 -20.13
C TYR A 70 4.90 12.97 -19.18
N ARG A 71 5.43 14.07 -19.70
CA ARG A 71 6.09 15.10 -18.91
C ARG A 71 5.84 16.47 -19.51
N GLN A 72 5.43 17.41 -18.67
CA GLN A 72 5.24 18.81 -19.02
C GLN A 72 5.96 19.67 -17.99
N ARG A 73 6.77 20.64 -18.44
CA ARG A 73 7.46 21.58 -17.53
C ARG A 73 6.75 22.92 -17.40
N ARG A 74 6.02 23.37 -18.43
CA ARG A 74 5.29 24.65 -18.45
C ARG A 74 4.02 24.52 -19.30
N PRO A 75 2.97 25.34 -19.03
CA PRO A 75 2.88 26.28 -17.90
C PRO A 75 2.66 25.57 -16.55
N ASN A 76 2.12 24.35 -16.57
CA ASN A 76 1.80 23.57 -15.37
C ASN A 76 2.74 22.36 -15.30
N PRO A 77 3.75 22.35 -14.42
CA PRO A 77 4.63 21.21 -14.23
C PRO A 77 3.85 19.95 -13.87
N TYR A 78 4.11 18.86 -14.60
CA TYR A 78 3.34 17.64 -14.53
C TYR A 78 4.15 16.43 -15.02
N VAL A 79 3.99 15.28 -14.38
CA VAL A 79 4.54 14.00 -14.87
C VAL A 79 3.52 12.88 -14.72
N ALA A 80 3.49 11.98 -15.69
CA ALA A 80 2.75 10.72 -15.65
C ALA A 80 3.72 9.54 -15.71
N LEU A 81 3.49 8.56 -14.85
CA LEU A 81 4.32 7.37 -14.68
C LEU A 81 3.45 6.12 -14.74
N GLU A 82 3.97 5.04 -15.33
CA GLU A 82 3.26 3.76 -15.40
C GLU A 82 4.14 2.55 -15.09
N LEU A 83 3.51 1.52 -14.51
CA LEU A 83 3.99 0.14 -14.46
C LEU A 83 2.78 -0.78 -14.66
N GLY A 84 2.54 -1.19 -15.92
CA GLY A 84 1.33 -1.93 -16.27
C GLY A 84 0.07 -1.13 -15.89
N GLY A 85 -0.77 -1.68 -15.02
CA GLY A 85 -1.98 -1.00 -14.53
C GLY A 85 -1.74 0.00 -13.39
N ILE A 86 -0.52 0.11 -12.87
CA ILE A 86 -0.16 1.09 -11.83
C ILE A 86 0.18 2.40 -12.52
N VAL A 87 -0.75 3.36 -12.51
CA VAL A 87 -0.57 4.68 -13.11
C VAL A 87 -0.57 5.74 -12.02
N LEU A 88 0.51 6.53 -11.95
CA LEU A 88 0.69 7.60 -10.98
C LEU A 88 0.98 8.91 -11.70
N HIS A 89 0.17 9.93 -11.43
CA HIS A 89 0.39 11.26 -11.96
C HIS A 89 0.78 12.23 -10.83
N TYR A 90 1.63 13.20 -11.16
CA TYR A 90 2.09 14.23 -10.23
C TYR A 90 1.98 15.61 -10.84
N TYR A 91 1.65 16.60 -10.00
CA TYR A 91 1.66 18.02 -10.34
C TYR A 91 2.43 18.80 -9.28
N GLU A 92 3.14 19.86 -9.68
CA GLU A 92 3.82 20.72 -8.72
C GLU A 92 2.81 21.62 -7.98
N MET A 93 2.97 21.71 -6.67
CA MET A 93 2.27 22.65 -5.80
C MET A 93 3.30 23.54 -5.11
N PRO A 94 3.21 24.88 -5.24
CA PRO A 94 4.14 25.79 -4.56
C PRO A 94 4.13 25.57 -3.05
N GLU A 95 5.31 25.68 -2.43
CA GLU A 95 5.49 25.57 -0.96
C GLU A 95 5.03 24.23 -0.37
N TRP A 96 5.03 23.16 -1.19
CA TRP A 96 4.66 21.82 -0.73
C TRP A 96 5.64 21.31 0.35
N ASP A 97 5.09 21.00 1.52
CA ASP A 97 5.79 20.36 2.64
C ASP A 97 5.37 18.89 2.74
N PRO A 98 6.29 17.93 2.49
CA PRO A 98 6.03 16.50 2.64
C PRO A 98 5.49 16.10 4.02
N GLU A 99 5.87 16.81 5.10
CA GLU A 99 5.39 16.51 6.46
C GLU A 99 3.91 16.83 6.66
N GLN A 100 3.36 17.75 5.85
CA GLN A 100 1.94 18.14 5.88
C GLN A 100 1.09 17.38 4.86
N SER A 101 1.66 16.39 4.16
CA SER A 101 0.91 15.63 3.16
C SER A 101 -0.23 14.82 3.79
N HIS A 102 -1.44 15.04 3.30
CA HIS A 102 -2.61 14.20 3.56
C HIS A 102 -2.99 13.34 2.34
N SER A 103 -2.19 13.41 1.27
CA SER A 103 -2.47 12.74 0.01
C SER A 103 -2.22 11.25 0.10
N THR A 104 -3.14 10.46 -0.44
CA THR A 104 -3.02 9.01 -0.51
C THR A 104 -3.72 8.47 -1.74
N CYS A 105 -3.20 7.37 -2.30
CA CYS A 105 -3.89 6.56 -3.29
C CYS A 105 -3.81 5.07 -2.91
N ALA A 106 -4.71 4.28 -3.51
CA ALA A 106 -4.74 2.83 -3.35
C ALA A 106 -4.39 2.16 -4.69
N VAL A 107 -3.60 1.09 -4.60
CA VAL A 107 -3.25 0.22 -5.72
C VAL A 107 -3.71 -1.18 -5.34
N ALA A 108 -4.72 -1.68 -6.03
CA ALA A 108 -5.24 -3.03 -5.84
C ALA A 108 -4.54 -3.99 -6.79
N VAL A 109 -3.92 -5.04 -6.25
CA VAL A 109 -3.22 -6.06 -7.05
C VAL A 109 -3.59 -7.46 -6.56
N PRO A 110 -3.56 -8.48 -7.44
CA PRO A 110 -3.80 -9.86 -7.04
C PRO A 110 -2.62 -10.46 -6.27
N ASP A 111 -1.43 -9.87 -6.37
CA ASP A 111 -0.26 -10.26 -5.60
C ASP A 111 0.57 -9.01 -5.27
N THR A 112 0.81 -8.80 -3.98
CA THR A 112 1.56 -7.63 -3.50
C THR A 112 3.06 -7.88 -3.43
N GLU A 113 3.50 -9.14 -3.37
CA GLU A 113 4.89 -9.51 -3.12
C GLU A 113 5.82 -9.10 -4.28
N PRO A 114 5.51 -9.40 -5.57
CA PRO A 114 6.36 -8.96 -6.68
C PRO A 114 6.48 -7.44 -6.80
N VAL A 115 5.40 -6.71 -6.50
CA VAL A 115 5.40 -5.23 -6.54
C VAL A 115 6.26 -4.67 -5.41
N HIS A 116 6.13 -5.23 -4.20
CA HIS A 116 6.98 -4.86 -3.08
C HIS A 116 8.45 -5.14 -3.37
N ASP A 117 8.78 -6.31 -3.91
CA ASP A 117 10.16 -6.71 -4.16
C ASP A 117 10.84 -5.81 -5.18
N LEU A 118 10.13 -5.45 -6.25
CA LEU A 118 10.62 -4.47 -7.22
C LEU A 118 10.92 -3.12 -6.56
N PHE A 119 9.97 -2.58 -5.78
CA PHE A 119 10.16 -1.28 -5.12
C PHE A 119 11.27 -1.34 -4.07
N ALA A 120 11.32 -2.41 -3.28
CA ALA A 120 12.34 -2.60 -2.26
C ALA A 120 13.74 -2.77 -2.88
N ALA A 121 13.87 -3.43 -4.04
CA ALA A 121 15.12 -3.52 -4.77
C ALA A 121 15.59 -2.14 -5.23
N GLY A 122 14.73 -1.36 -5.89
CA GLY A 122 15.04 0.00 -6.34
C GLY A 122 15.42 0.95 -5.19
N LEU A 123 14.69 0.87 -4.07
CA LEU A 123 15.02 1.64 -2.86
C LEU A 123 16.39 1.27 -2.29
N ARG A 124 16.74 -0.03 -2.23
CA ARG A 124 18.05 -0.47 -1.75
C ARG A 124 19.17 -0.03 -2.68
N GLU A 125 18.97 -0.13 -3.99
CA GLU A 125 19.95 0.33 -4.97
C GLU A 125 20.20 1.83 -4.84
N ARG A 126 19.13 2.63 -4.68
CA ARG A 126 19.23 4.08 -4.56
C ARG A 126 19.77 4.57 -3.23
N PHE A 127 19.35 3.98 -2.12
CA PHE A 127 19.63 4.49 -0.76
C PHE A 127 20.63 3.64 0.03
N GLY A 128 21.15 2.55 -0.55
CA GLY A 128 22.06 1.59 0.10
C GLY A 128 21.38 0.73 1.18
N ARG A 129 20.10 0.95 1.46
CA ARG A 129 19.27 0.24 2.45
C ARG A 129 17.80 0.43 2.13
N LEU A 130 16.94 -0.31 2.80
CA LEU A 130 15.49 -0.09 2.75
C LEU A 130 15.10 1.05 3.71
N PRO A 131 14.60 2.20 3.22
CA PRO A 131 14.20 3.29 4.10
C PRO A 131 12.88 2.95 4.80
N VAL A 132 12.92 2.93 6.14
CA VAL A 132 11.76 2.65 7.01
C VAL A 132 11.33 3.85 7.86
N THR A 133 11.96 5.00 7.65
CA THR A 133 11.74 6.28 8.35
C THR A 133 11.79 7.45 7.38
N GLY A 134 11.15 8.56 7.74
CA GLY A 134 11.17 9.78 6.93
C GLY A 134 10.46 9.60 5.58
N PHE A 135 10.94 10.35 4.59
CA PHE A 135 10.49 10.32 3.20
C PHE A 135 11.70 10.16 2.28
N PRO A 136 11.69 9.19 1.35
CA PRO A 136 10.68 8.15 1.19
C PRO A 136 10.79 7.08 2.30
N ARG A 137 9.73 6.30 2.53
CA ARG A 137 9.80 5.07 3.34
C ARG A 137 8.84 4.00 2.85
N ILE A 138 9.12 2.73 3.14
CA ILE A 138 8.25 1.61 2.78
C ILE A 138 8.01 0.69 3.99
N THR A 139 6.76 0.24 4.16
CA THR A 139 6.42 -0.81 5.14
C THR A 139 6.58 -2.18 4.50
N ARG A 140 6.82 -3.24 5.29
CA ARG A 140 6.80 -4.59 4.72
C ARG A 140 5.38 -5.12 4.51
N PRO A 141 5.15 -5.95 3.47
CA PRO A 141 3.97 -6.78 3.38
C PRO A 141 3.95 -7.72 4.57
N ARG A 142 2.93 -7.57 5.41
CA ARG A 142 2.70 -8.47 6.54
C ARG A 142 1.28 -8.99 6.46
N ARG A 143 1.10 -10.28 6.73
CA ARG A 143 -0.24 -10.85 6.90
C ARG A 143 -0.89 -10.14 8.08
N ARG A 144 -2.00 -9.45 7.82
CA ARG A 144 -2.68 -8.71 8.89
C ARG A 144 -3.86 -9.53 9.39
N ALA A 145 -3.82 -9.86 10.68
CA ALA A 145 -4.92 -10.46 11.43
C ALA A 145 -6.26 -9.72 11.22
N ASN A 146 -6.23 -8.38 11.13
CA ASN A 146 -7.41 -7.55 10.92
C ASN A 146 -7.82 -7.35 9.45
N ASN A 147 -7.17 -8.04 8.50
CA ASN A 147 -7.46 -7.94 7.08
C ASN A 147 -7.58 -9.34 6.44
N ALA A 148 -8.24 -10.28 7.14
CA ALA A 148 -8.40 -11.67 6.70
C ALA A 148 -7.08 -12.39 6.34
N GLY A 149 -5.95 -11.99 6.94
CA GLY A 149 -4.63 -12.53 6.62
C GLY A 149 -4.03 -12.01 5.30
N LEU A 150 -4.72 -11.13 4.58
CA LEU A 150 -4.23 -10.50 3.37
C LEU A 150 -3.04 -9.59 3.67
N SER A 151 -2.02 -9.68 2.83
CA SER A 151 -0.84 -8.82 2.88
C SER A 151 -1.07 -7.53 2.10
N GLY A 152 -0.40 -6.48 2.54
CA GLY A 152 -0.35 -5.20 1.87
C GLY A 152 0.78 -4.36 2.46
N PHE A 153 1.21 -3.37 1.71
CA PHE A 153 2.26 -2.47 2.12
C PHE A 153 1.96 -1.05 1.68
N SER A 154 2.57 -0.09 2.36
CA SER A 154 2.51 1.32 2.00
C SER A 154 3.92 1.79 1.64
N LEU A 155 4.01 2.51 0.53
CA LEU A 155 5.14 3.33 0.20
C LEU A 155 4.75 4.79 0.42
N ILE A 156 5.63 5.53 1.05
CA ILE A 156 5.54 6.98 1.15
C ILE A 156 6.65 7.54 0.29
N ASP A 157 6.26 8.33 -0.71
CA ASP A 157 7.19 8.92 -1.67
C ASP A 157 7.96 10.12 -1.05
N PRO A 158 8.95 10.71 -1.76
CA PRO A 158 9.69 11.86 -1.23
C PRO A 158 8.82 13.10 -0.97
N ALA A 159 7.67 13.21 -1.65
CA ALA A 159 6.67 14.26 -1.44
C ALA A 159 5.69 13.97 -0.30
N GLY A 160 5.88 12.87 0.45
CA GLY A 160 5.05 12.51 1.59
C GLY A 160 3.71 11.83 1.23
N ASN A 161 3.44 11.56 -0.05
CA ASN A 161 2.20 10.93 -0.47
C ASN A 161 2.20 9.42 -0.17
N TRP A 162 1.07 8.90 0.29
CA TRP A 162 0.92 7.49 0.63
C TRP A 162 0.36 6.67 -0.53
N VAL A 163 1.18 5.79 -1.11
CA VAL A 163 0.76 4.76 -2.07
C VAL A 163 0.52 3.45 -1.33
N ARG A 164 -0.75 3.05 -1.22
CA ARG A 164 -1.18 1.88 -0.45
C ARG A 164 -1.46 0.72 -1.39
N VAL A 165 -0.58 -0.27 -1.39
CA VAL A 165 -0.71 -1.46 -2.22
C VAL A 165 -1.40 -2.56 -1.41
N THR A 166 -2.57 -2.98 -1.87
CA THR A 166 -3.42 -3.93 -1.16
C THR A 166 -3.71 -5.13 -2.05
N HIS A 167 -3.64 -6.32 -1.47
CA HIS A 167 -4.11 -7.52 -2.13
C HIS A 167 -5.63 -7.50 -2.29
N VAL A 168 -6.11 -7.69 -3.51
CA VAL A 168 -7.53 -7.86 -3.80
C VAL A 168 -7.70 -9.17 -4.55
N VAL A 169 -8.56 -10.05 -4.02
CA VAL A 169 -8.99 -11.24 -4.76
C VAL A 169 -9.93 -10.76 -5.86
N PRO A 170 -9.66 -11.04 -7.14
CA PRO A 170 -10.61 -10.76 -8.20
C PRO A 170 -11.94 -11.44 -7.86
N SER A 171 -13.01 -10.66 -7.77
CA SER A 171 -14.36 -11.21 -7.58
C SER A 171 -14.75 -11.97 -8.85
N GLY A 172 -14.62 -13.30 -8.81
CA GLY A 172 -15.06 -14.16 -9.91
C GLY A 172 -14.67 -15.64 -9.75
N THR A 173 -15.40 -16.38 -8.90
CA THR A 173 -15.91 -17.76 -9.11
C THR A 173 -16.63 -18.26 -7.85
N SER A 174 -17.73 -17.63 -7.45
CA SER A 174 -18.78 -18.36 -6.72
C SER A 174 -19.68 -18.98 -7.78
N GLY A 175 -19.58 -20.30 -7.94
CA GLY A 175 -20.35 -21.08 -8.91
C GLY A 175 -21.82 -21.25 -8.52
N ASP A 176 -22.55 -20.13 -8.43
CA ASP A 176 -24.01 -20.15 -8.44
C ASP A 176 -24.47 -19.77 -9.85
N ALA A 177 -24.71 -20.80 -10.66
CA ALA A 177 -25.22 -20.70 -12.02
C ALA A 177 -26.69 -20.26 -11.99
N ASP A 178 -26.95 -18.96 -11.83
CA ASP A 178 -28.24 -18.29 -12.16
C ASP A 178 -28.11 -16.75 -12.29
N GLY A 179 -26.90 -16.22 -12.51
CA GLY A 179 -26.64 -14.77 -12.65
C GLY A 179 -26.32 -14.32 -14.08
N ASP A 180 -26.96 -13.23 -14.50
CA ASP A 180 -26.87 -12.53 -15.80
C ASP A 180 -25.42 -12.41 -16.38
N PRO A 181 -25.16 -12.85 -17.63
CA PRO A 181 -23.82 -12.90 -18.21
C PRO A 181 -23.23 -11.54 -18.65
N ASP A 182 -23.93 -10.41 -18.47
CA ASP A 182 -23.46 -9.07 -18.87
C ASP A 182 -22.99 -8.17 -17.70
N ALA A 183 -22.73 -8.75 -16.53
CA ALA A 183 -22.07 -8.04 -15.45
C ALA A 183 -20.56 -7.94 -15.72
N ALA A 184 -20.14 -6.94 -16.49
CA ALA A 184 -18.75 -6.53 -16.57
C ALA A 184 -18.18 -6.36 -15.15
N ALA A 185 -17.15 -7.13 -14.83
CA ALA A 185 -16.49 -7.15 -13.53
C ALA A 185 -15.82 -5.80 -13.27
N GLY A 186 -16.57 -4.86 -12.71
CA GLY A 186 -16.01 -3.70 -12.03
C GLY A 186 -15.17 -4.16 -10.84
N PRO A 187 -14.20 -3.34 -10.38
CA PRO A 187 -13.49 -3.64 -9.14
C PRO A 187 -14.54 -3.85 -8.04
N ALA A 188 -14.55 -5.02 -7.42
CA ALA A 188 -15.42 -5.25 -6.28
C ALA A 188 -15.23 -4.09 -5.29
N PRO A 189 -16.33 -3.55 -4.72
CA PRO A 189 -16.19 -2.65 -3.59
C PRO A 189 -15.27 -3.36 -2.59
N ALA A 190 -14.25 -2.66 -2.10
CA ALA A 190 -13.37 -3.17 -1.05
C ALA A 190 -14.29 -3.83 -0.01
N GLY A 191 -14.24 -5.16 0.06
CA GLY A 191 -15.29 -5.93 0.69
C GLY A 191 -15.58 -5.38 2.07
N THR A 192 -16.84 -5.35 2.47
CA THR A 192 -17.25 -5.10 3.87
C THR A 192 -16.87 -6.27 4.77
N ASP A 193 -15.71 -6.90 4.52
CA ASP A 193 -15.04 -7.77 5.46
C ASP A 193 -14.48 -6.86 6.57
N VAL A 194 -15.39 -6.46 7.46
CA VAL A 194 -15.03 -6.19 8.85
C VAL A 194 -14.62 -7.53 9.44
N ALA A 195 -13.48 -8.06 8.98
CA ALA A 195 -12.88 -9.23 9.56
C ALA A 195 -12.72 -8.91 11.06
N PRO A 196 -13.34 -9.69 11.96
CA PRO A 196 -13.12 -9.52 13.38
C PRO A 196 -11.62 -9.50 13.63
N TRP A 197 -11.14 -8.58 14.48
CA TRP A 197 -9.77 -8.60 14.98
C TRP A 197 -9.47 -10.01 15.51
N SER A 198 -8.85 -10.84 14.68
CA SER A 198 -8.57 -12.22 15.03
C SER A 198 -7.08 -12.37 14.93
N ALA A 199 -6.43 -12.28 16.09
CA ALA A 199 -5.04 -12.67 16.25
C ALA A 199 -4.81 -14.00 15.52
N THR A 200 -3.65 -14.14 14.87
CA THR A 200 -3.29 -15.35 14.13
C THR A 200 -3.69 -16.60 14.95
N PRO A 201 -4.70 -17.39 14.54
CA PRO A 201 -5.18 -18.51 15.34
C PRO A 201 -4.03 -19.48 15.61
N GLY A 202 -3.78 -19.78 16.90
CA GLY A 202 -2.74 -20.72 17.32
C GLY A 202 -1.38 -20.11 17.67
N GLY A 203 -1.18 -18.79 17.55
CA GLY A 203 0.08 -18.14 17.93
C GLY A 203 0.29 -18.00 19.45
N GLY A 204 1.54 -18.20 19.90
CA GLY A 204 2.01 -17.97 21.25
C GLY A 204 2.10 -16.49 21.65
N PRO A 205 2.55 -16.18 22.88
CA PRO A 205 2.61 -14.80 23.38
C PRO A 205 3.50 -13.86 22.55
N VAL A 206 4.57 -14.38 21.92
CA VAL A 206 5.48 -13.58 21.07
C VAL A 206 4.79 -13.24 19.75
N ALA A 207 4.15 -14.22 19.10
CA ALA A 207 3.36 -13.96 17.88
C ALA A 207 2.28 -12.88 18.09
N ARG A 208 1.53 -12.94 19.21
CA ARG A 208 0.52 -11.90 19.51
C ARG A 208 1.11 -10.52 19.75
N ALA A 209 2.29 -10.46 20.38
CA ALA A 209 3.00 -9.20 20.58
C ALA A 209 3.51 -8.63 19.24
N LEU A 210 3.95 -9.49 18.32
CA LEU A 210 4.32 -9.10 16.96
C LEU A 210 3.11 -8.53 16.21
N ASP A 211 1.97 -9.23 16.19
CA ASP A 211 0.74 -8.75 15.54
C ASP A 211 0.31 -7.37 16.08
N THR A 212 0.37 -7.19 17.40
CA THR A 212 0.06 -5.91 18.05
C THR A 212 1.04 -4.81 17.64
N ALA A 213 2.34 -5.12 17.62
CA ALA A 213 3.37 -4.16 17.24
C ALA A 213 3.27 -3.75 15.76
N VAL A 214 2.85 -4.66 14.87
CA VAL A 214 2.60 -4.35 13.46
C VAL A 214 1.46 -3.34 13.33
N VAL A 215 0.36 -3.55 14.03
CA VAL A 215 -0.77 -2.60 13.99
C VAL A 215 -0.36 -1.22 14.51
N LEU A 216 0.27 -1.17 15.68
CA LEU A 216 0.71 0.09 16.30
C LEU A 216 1.65 0.88 15.39
N ALA A 217 2.68 0.24 14.86
CA ALA A 217 3.68 0.98 14.10
C ALA A 217 3.22 1.29 12.66
N ASP A 218 2.57 0.36 11.97
CA ASP A 218 2.29 0.51 10.53
C ASP A 218 0.92 1.14 10.25
N SER A 219 -0.06 0.93 11.13
CA SER A 219 -1.40 1.50 10.96
C SER A 219 -1.58 2.77 11.78
N GLN A 220 -1.05 2.81 13.01
CA GLN A 220 -1.22 3.95 13.91
C GLN A 220 -0.01 4.90 13.93
N GLY A 221 1.11 4.52 13.30
CA GLY A 221 2.29 5.37 13.26
C GLY A 221 3.02 5.52 14.60
N ASP A 222 2.84 4.58 15.53
CA ASP A 222 3.48 4.58 16.86
C ASP A 222 4.55 3.48 17.00
N PRO A 223 5.75 3.67 16.39
CA PRO A 223 6.83 2.70 16.50
C PRO A 223 7.42 2.62 17.91
N ALA A 224 7.29 3.67 18.74
CA ALA A 224 7.83 3.70 20.09
C ALA A 224 7.07 2.74 21.02
N GLN A 225 5.74 2.78 20.99
CA GLN A 225 4.90 1.86 21.75
C GLN A 225 4.99 0.43 21.20
N ALA A 226 5.02 0.27 19.87
CA ALA A 226 5.23 -1.03 19.22
C ALA A 226 6.52 -1.70 19.71
N ARG A 227 7.64 -0.95 19.72
CA ARG A 227 8.95 -1.41 20.22
C ARG A 227 8.87 -1.86 21.67
N LYS A 228 8.22 -1.05 22.53
CA LYS A 228 8.07 -1.35 23.96
C LYS A 228 7.34 -2.67 24.20
N ILE A 229 6.24 -2.91 23.49
CA ILE A 229 5.44 -4.13 23.63
C ILE A 229 6.23 -5.36 23.16
N LEU A 230 6.79 -5.29 21.96
CA LEU A 230 7.51 -6.42 21.36
C LEU A 230 8.78 -6.77 22.13
N ALA A 231 9.60 -5.77 22.48
CA ALA A 231 10.79 -5.98 23.29
C ALA A 231 10.45 -6.52 24.69
N GLY A 232 9.32 -6.12 25.26
CA GLY A 232 8.82 -6.67 26.52
C GLY A 232 8.48 -8.16 26.43
N ALA A 233 7.80 -8.58 25.36
CA ALA A 233 7.47 -9.99 25.12
C ALA A 233 8.72 -10.84 24.89
N LEU A 234 9.65 -10.36 24.06
CA LEU A 234 10.92 -11.04 23.76
C LEU A 234 11.84 -11.18 24.99
N ARG A 235 11.80 -10.22 25.93
CA ARG A 235 12.52 -10.31 27.21
C ARG A 235 11.90 -11.34 28.15
N ARG A 236 10.57 -11.41 28.23
CA ARG A 236 9.89 -12.45 29.04
C ARG A 236 10.18 -13.86 28.51
N ALA A 237 10.17 -14.03 27.18
CA ALA A 237 10.56 -15.28 26.53
C ALA A 237 12.04 -15.64 26.72
N ALA A 238 12.94 -14.64 26.84
CA ALA A 238 14.34 -14.91 27.18
C ALA A 238 14.51 -15.30 28.65
N GLY A 239 13.73 -14.69 29.55
CA GLY A 239 13.78 -14.99 31.00
C GLY A 239 13.42 -16.44 31.34
N THR A 240 12.64 -17.13 30.51
CA THR A 240 12.35 -18.57 30.68
C THR A 240 13.54 -19.47 30.33
N ALA A 241 14.52 -18.97 29.57
CA ALA A 241 15.76 -19.67 29.21
C ALA A 241 16.97 -19.24 30.04
N ALA A 242 16.78 -18.43 31.09
CA ALA A 242 17.87 -17.83 31.86
C ALA A 242 18.82 -18.92 32.41
N GLY A 243 20.10 -18.83 32.02
CA GLY A 243 21.15 -19.78 32.42
C GLY A 243 21.57 -20.78 31.33
N THR A 244 20.95 -20.74 30.15
CA THR A 244 21.35 -21.55 28.99
C THR A 244 22.06 -20.69 27.94
N ALA A 245 23.09 -21.24 27.29
CA ALA A 245 23.76 -20.60 26.15
C ALA A 245 23.05 -20.92 24.82
N ASP A 246 22.07 -21.81 24.84
CA ASP A 246 21.31 -22.24 23.67
C ASP A 246 20.23 -21.19 23.33
N PRO A 247 20.31 -20.49 22.19
CA PRO A 247 19.34 -19.47 21.80
C PRO A 247 17.94 -20.06 21.53
N THR A 248 17.81 -21.37 21.34
CA THR A 248 16.53 -22.08 21.11
C THR A 248 15.83 -22.50 22.41
N ALA A 249 16.53 -22.48 23.55
CA ALA A 249 16.02 -22.95 24.84
C ALA A 249 14.91 -22.07 25.47
N THR A 250 14.46 -21.01 24.78
CA THR A 250 13.34 -20.15 25.20
C THR A 250 12.00 -20.88 25.29
N GLY A 251 11.86 -22.02 24.63
CA GLY A 251 10.59 -22.73 24.47
C GLY A 251 9.63 -22.05 23.50
N VAL A 252 10.06 -20.95 22.85
CA VAL A 252 9.32 -20.27 21.79
C VAL A 252 9.73 -20.85 20.44
N PRO A 253 8.79 -21.25 19.58
CA PRO A 253 9.11 -21.73 18.24
C PRO A 253 9.93 -20.71 17.44
N VAL A 254 10.90 -21.17 16.64
CA VAL A 254 11.71 -20.31 15.77
C VAL A 254 10.83 -19.53 14.79
N ALA A 255 9.75 -20.16 14.32
CA ALA A 255 8.72 -19.54 13.50
C ALA A 255 8.06 -18.29 14.14
N GLU A 256 8.05 -18.18 15.47
CA GLU A 256 7.60 -16.97 16.17
C GLU A 256 8.75 -16.03 16.52
N LEU A 257 9.88 -16.59 16.97
CA LEU A 257 11.00 -15.82 17.52
C LEU A 257 11.75 -15.04 16.45
N ALA A 258 12.04 -15.66 15.29
CA ALA A 258 12.84 -15.04 14.25
C ALA A 258 12.15 -13.82 13.60
N PRO A 259 10.87 -13.89 13.17
CA PRO A 259 10.16 -12.71 12.64
C PRO A 259 10.00 -11.59 13.67
N ALA A 260 9.79 -11.94 14.94
CA ALA A 260 9.68 -10.96 16.02
C ALA A 260 11.01 -10.21 16.27
N LEU A 261 12.15 -10.91 16.20
CA LEU A 261 13.47 -10.28 16.30
C LEU A 261 13.77 -9.39 15.08
N ALA A 262 13.49 -9.87 13.87
CA ALA A 262 13.67 -9.06 12.66
C ALA A 262 12.83 -7.77 12.70
N TYR A 263 11.58 -7.85 13.17
CA TYR A 263 10.76 -6.66 13.31
C TYR A 263 11.21 -5.74 14.44
N LEU A 264 11.74 -6.29 15.54
CA LEU A 264 12.35 -5.46 16.59
C LEU A 264 13.54 -4.66 16.04
N VAL A 265 14.39 -5.24 15.18
CA VAL A 265 15.49 -4.51 14.51
C VAL A 265 14.94 -3.30 13.75
N GLU A 266 13.90 -3.50 12.93
CA GLU A 266 13.25 -2.42 12.18
C GLU A 266 12.68 -1.34 13.11
N LEU A 267 12.00 -1.72 14.20
CA LEU A 267 11.46 -0.76 15.16
C LEU A 267 12.55 0.04 15.89
N CYS A 268 13.70 -0.58 16.18
CA CYS A 268 14.86 0.11 16.75
C CYS A 268 15.45 1.14 15.76
N VAL A 269 15.57 0.78 14.48
CA VAL A 269 15.95 1.73 13.42
C VAL A 269 14.94 2.88 13.35
N ARG A 270 13.63 2.56 13.38
CA ARG A 270 12.55 3.55 13.31
C ARG A 270 12.49 4.52 14.48
N THR A 271 13.06 4.13 15.62
CA THR A 271 13.08 4.93 16.85
C THR A 271 14.44 5.57 17.13
N GLY A 272 15.39 5.47 16.18
CA GLY A 272 16.70 6.11 16.30
C GLY A 272 17.65 5.43 17.29
N ASP A 273 17.53 4.11 17.48
CA ASP A 273 18.30 3.34 18.45
C ASP A 273 19.17 2.27 17.76
N PRO A 274 20.31 2.66 17.16
CA PRO A 274 21.15 1.76 16.37
C PRO A 274 21.89 0.71 17.21
N GLU A 275 22.09 0.96 18.51
CA GLU A 275 22.66 -0.03 19.41
C GLU A 275 21.66 -1.15 19.72
N ALA A 276 20.42 -0.80 20.07
CA ALA A 276 19.37 -1.80 20.25
C ALA A 276 19.05 -2.54 18.95
N ALA A 277 19.14 -1.89 17.79
CA ALA A 277 18.98 -2.54 16.49
C ALA A 277 20.07 -3.60 16.25
N ARG A 278 21.34 -3.28 16.50
CA ARG A 278 22.46 -4.22 16.38
C ARG A 278 22.34 -5.39 17.35
N SER A 279 22.02 -5.12 18.62
CA SER A 279 21.83 -6.18 19.63
C SER A 279 20.69 -7.14 19.27
N ALA A 280 19.56 -6.63 18.76
CA ALA A 280 18.46 -7.47 18.28
C ALA A 280 18.85 -8.30 17.04
N HIS A 281 19.67 -7.73 16.14
CA HIS A 281 20.19 -8.42 14.97
C HIS A 281 21.19 -9.52 15.35
N GLU A 282 22.11 -9.27 16.28
CA GLU A 282 23.05 -10.26 16.80
C GLU A 282 22.31 -11.44 17.42
N ARG A 283 21.29 -11.17 18.24
CA ARG A 283 20.44 -12.24 18.80
C ARG A 283 19.74 -13.07 17.72
N LEU A 284 19.32 -12.46 16.62
CA LEU A 284 18.74 -13.16 15.48
C LEU A 284 19.79 -13.98 14.72
N ALA A 285 21.01 -13.46 14.59
CA ALA A 285 22.13 -14.19 13.98
C ALA A 285 22.54 -15.40 14.81
N ASP A 286 22.59 -15.27 16.13
CA ASP A 286 22.86 -16.39 17.05
C ASP A 286 21.78 -17.48 16.92
N LEU A 287 20.50 -17.07 16.83
CA LEU A 287 19.39 -18.01 16.61
C LEU A 287 19.54 -18.76 15.27
N ALA A 288 19.88 -18.04 14.19
CA ALA A 288 20.05 -18.63 12.86
C ALA A 288 21.28 -19.55 12.76
N ALA A 289 22.31 -19.30 13.58
CA ALA A 289 23.51 -20.12 13.66
C ALA A 289 23.33 -21.40 14.49
N ALA A 290 22.22 -21.55 15.21
CA ALA A 290 21.91 -22.74 15.99
C ALA A 290 21.63 -23.96 15.10
N ASP A 291 21.65 -25.15 15.70
CA ASP A 291 21.28 -26.39 15.00
C ASP A 291 19.75 -26.47 14.81
N LEU A 292 19.29 -25.89 13.70
CA LEU A 292 17.88 -25.79 13.35
C LEU A 292 17.46 -26.85 12.32
N ALA A 293 16.23 -27.34 12.48
CA ALA A 293 15.54 -28.09 11.44
C ALA A 293 15.45 -27.25 10.14
N PRO A 294 15.42 -27.88 8.94
CA PRO A 294 15.45 -27.14 7.67
C PRO A 294 14.36 -26.07 7.52
N ALA A 295 13.15 -26.33 8.01
CA ALA A 295 12.05 -25.37 7.96
C ALA A 295 12.31 -24.14 8.84
N ASP A 296 12.78 -24.34 10.07
CA ASP A 296 13.13 -23.26 11.00
C ASP A 296 14.33 -22.46 10.52
N ARG A 297 15.31 -23.12 9.90
CA ARG A 297 16.47 -22.46 9.27
C ARG A 297 16.04 -21.51 8.18
N ASN A 298 15.14 -21.94 7.29
CA ASN A 298 14.61 -21.08 6.24
C ASN A 298 13.91 -19.84 6.82
N VAL A 299 13.12 -20.00 7.89
CA VAL A 299 12.48 -18.85 8.56
C VAL A 299 13.51 -17.90 9.17
N ALA A 300 14.55 -18.43 9.82
CA ALA A 300 15.62 -17.62 10.40
C ALA A 300 16.43 -16.87 9.32
N ASP A 301 16.72 -17.51 8.18
CA ASP A 301 17.45 -16.90 7.06
C ASP A 301 16.65 -15.78 6.38
N VAL A 302 15.34 -15.96 6.22
CA VAL A 302 14.43 -14.91 5.75
C VAL A 302 14.44 -13.73 6.71
N ALA A 303 14.26 -13.98 8.01
CA ALA A 303 14.29 -12.94 9.05
C ALA A 303 15.65 -12.21 9.10
N LEU A 304 16.76 -12.92 8.91
CA LEU A 304 18.10 -12.33 8.83
C LEU A 304 18.22 -11.39 7.63
N THR A 305 17.78 -11.84 6.46
CA THR A 305 17.76 -11.04 5.24
C THR A 305 16.93 -9.78 5.44
N GLU A 306 15.76 -9.90 6.06
CA GLU A 306 14.90 -8.79 6.40
C GLU A 306 15.57 -7.78 7.34
N SER A 307 16.21 -8.26 8.40
CA SER A 307 16.90 -7.40 9.38
C SER A 307 18.08 -6.66 8.76
N ARG A 308 18.88 -7.32 7.91
CA ARG A 308 20.01 -6.71 7.19
C ARG A 308 19.55 -5.62 6.23
N ALA A 309 18.40 -5.80 5.59
CA ALA A 309 17.87 -4.85 4.63
C ALA A 309 17.60 -3.44 5.21
N VAL A 310 17.36 -3.32 6.51
CA VAL A 310 17.05 -2.02 7.16
C VAL A 310 18.22 -1.44 7.95
N LEU A 311 19.24 -2.25 8.23
CA LEU A 311 20.43 -1.76 8.90
C LEU A 311 21.26 -0.92 7.92
N PRO A 312 21.93 0.15 8.40
CA PRO A 312 22.93 0.83 7.59
C PRO A 312 24.06 -0.14 7.24
N VAL A 313 24.55 -0.08 6.01
CA VAL A 313 25.76 -0.78 5.60
C VAL A 313 26.94 -0.20 6.41
N PRO A 314 27.81 -1.04 7.00
CA PRO A 314 28.98 -0.58 7.73
C PRO A 314 29.99 0.17 6.86
#